data_AF-A0A3P3XGN4-F1
#
_entry.id   AF-A0A3P3XGN4-F1
#
_cell.length_a   1.000
_cell.length_b   1.000
_cell.length_c   1.000
_cell.angle_alpha   90.00
_cell.angle_beta   90.00
_cell.angle_gamma   90.00
#
_symmetry.space_group_name_H-M   'P 1'
#
loop_
_entity.id
_entity.type
_entity.pdbx_description
1 polymer ?
#
loop_
_entity_poly.entity_id
_entity_poly.type
_entity_poly.pdbx_seq_one_letter_code
_entity_poly.pdbx_strand_id
1 'polypeptide(L)'
;MTNPWMIMLVGVITVFVALFLIILFLLGFPKFFSALKKKEHKKLAPLPEIVEVTKKKAQAGLLSQSPAEDDEELIAVLTAAVAAARGSELGSFAIAQVKQAAAEGGGFNTPVWGRVERLSRK
;
A
#
# COMPACT_ATOMS: atom_id res chain seq x y z
N MET A 1 36.33 29.12 13.99
CA MET A 1 35.64 30.12 13.16
C MET A 1 35.27 29.45 11.84
N THR A 2 34.06 28.92 11.72
CA THR A 2 33.60 28.30 10.48
C THR A 2 33.15 29.41 9.53
N ASN A 3 33.75 29.45 8.34
CA ASN A 3 33.39 30.46 7.34
C ASN A 3 31.97 30.18 6.84
N PRO A 4 31.04 31.15 6.86
CA PRO A 4 29.65 30.96 6.46
C PRO A 4 29.51 30.44 5.03
N TRP A 5 30.46 30.79 4.16
CA TRP A 5 30.55 30.31 2.79
C TRP A 5 30.78 28.79 2.69
N MET A 6 31.51 28.20 3.64
CA MET A 6 31.78 26.76 3.66
C MET A 6 30.52 25.96 4.00
N ILE A 7 29.68 26.45 4.92
CA ILE A 7 28.41 25.80 5.26
C ILE A 7 27.48 25.75 4.04
N MET A 8 27.38 26.87 3.30
CA MET A 8 26.59 26.94 2.08
C MET A 8 27.06 25.94 1.02
N LEU A 9 28.37 25.88 0.76
CA LEU A 9 28.93 24.97 -0.23
C LEU A 9 28.72 23.49 0.15
N VAL A 10 28.93 23.14 1.42
CA VAL A 10 28.69 21.78 1.92
C VAL A 10 27.22 21.42 1.83
N GLY A 11 26.31 22.32 2.20
CA GLY A 11 24.87 22.08 2.12
C GLY A 11 24.39 21.80 0.69
N VAL A 12 24.82 22.63 -0.28
CA VAL A 12 24.47 22.44 -1.69
C VAL A 12 25.01 21.10 -2.21
N ILE A 13 26.28 20.77 -1.94
CA ILE A 13 26.89 19.50 -2.36
C ILE A 13 26.16 18.30 -1.73
N THR A 14 25.84 18.35 -0.42
CA THR A 14 25.12 17.28 0.28
C THR A 14 23.77 17.00 -0.36
N VAL A 15 23.01 18.04 -0.73
CA VAL A 15 21.69 17.84 -1.37
C VAL A 15 21.84 17.19 -2.74
N PHE A 16 22.82 17.61 -3.55
CA PHE A 16 23.10 16.99 -4.85
C PHE A 16 23.52 15.52 -4.72
N VAL A 17 24.38 15.20 -3.76
CA VAL A 17 24.82 13.82 -3.50
C VAL A 17 23.64 12.96 -3.01
N ALA A 18 22.83 13.47 -2.09
CA ALA A 18 21.66 12.76 -1.59
C ALA A 18 20.66 12.45 -2.71
N LEU A 19 20.37 13.43 -3.58
CA LEU A 19 19.49 13.23 -4.74
C LEU A 19 20.05 12.18 -5.69
N PHE A 20 21.36 12.25 -5.97
CA PHE A 20 22.03 11.28 -6.84
C PHE A 20 21.96 9.85 -6.27
N LEU A 21 22.19 9.68 -4.96
CA LEU A 21 22.09 8.38 -4.30
C LEU A 21 20.67 7.82 -4.38
N ILE A 22 19.64 8.65 -4.16
CA ILE A 22 18.23 8.24 -4.29
C ILE A 22 17.95 7.73 -5.70
N ILE A 23 18.37 8.48 -6.74
CA ILE A 23 18.18 8.08 -8.15
C ILE A 23 18.89 6.75 -8.43
N LEU A 24 20.13 6.59 -7.96
CA LEU A 24 20.90 5.36 -8.15
C LEU A 24 20.24 4.16 -7.45
N PHE A 25 19.67 4.37 -6.25
CA PHE A 25 18.94 3.35 -5.51
C PHE A 25 17.67 2.93 -6.27
N LEU A 26 16.88 3.88 -6.76
CA LEU A 26 15.67 3.60 -7.56
C LEU A 26 15.99 2.81 -8.84
N LEU A 27 17.12 3.07 -9.49
CA LEU A 27 17.56 2.32 -10.68
C LEU A 27 18.20 0.97 -10.33
N GLY A 28 18.83 0.85 -9.17
CA GLY A 28 19.48 -0.37 -8.68
C GLY A 28 18.49 -1.42 -8.19
N PHE A 29 17.40 -1.03 -7.52
CA PHE A 29 16.37 -1.94 -7.02
C PHE A 29 15.78 -2.88 -8.08
N PRO A 30 15.32 -2.42 -9.26
CA PRO A 30 14.78 -3.32 -10.28
C PRO A 30 15.84 -4.29 -10.82
N LYS A 31 17.12 -3.87 -10.91
CA LYS A 31 18.23 -4.75 -11.30
C LYS A 31 18.48 -5.86 -10.26
N PHE A 32 18.41 -5.54 -8.97
CA PHE A 32 18.57 -6.52 -7.88
C PHE A 32 17.42 -7.54 -7.85
N PHE A 33 16.17 -7.11 -8.02
CA PHE A 33 15.01 -8.03 -8.06
C PHE A 33 14.99 -8.90 -9.33
N SER A 34 15.39 -8.38 -10.49
CA SER A 34 15.49 -9.18 -11.72
C SER A 34 16.58 -10.26 -11.65
N ALA A 35 17.65 -10.04 -10.89
CA ALA A 35 18.70 -11.05 -10.68
C ALA A 35 18.23 -12.21 -9.80
N LEU A 36 17.30 -11.98 -8.87
CA LEU A 36 16.73 -13.00 -7.99
C LEU A 36 15.64 -13.84 -8.67
N LYS A 37 14.79 -13.23 -9.53
CA LYS A 37 13.74 -13.97 -10.27
C LYS A 37 14.25 -14.93 -11.34
N LYS A 38 15.48 -14.76 -11.85
CA LYS A 38 16.01 -15.65 -12.90
C LYS A 38 16.32 -17.07 -12.38
N LYS A 39 16.26 -17.32 -11.06
CA LYS A 39 16.57 -18.63 -10.47
C LYS A 39 15.37 -19.55 -10.25
N GLU A 40 14.13 -19.07 -10.37
CA GLU A 40 12.94 -19.84 -9.90
C GLU A 40 12.11 -20.52 -10.99
N HIS A 41 12.39 -20.30 -12.28
CA HIS A 41 11.62 -20.93 -13.38
C HIS A 41 12.22 -22.24 -13.90
N LYS A 42 12.56 -23.15 -12.99
CA LYS A 42 13.02 -24.50 -13.38
C LYS A 42 12.46 -25.62 -12.49
N LYS A 43 11.13 -25.69 -12.31
CA LYS A 43 10.42 -26.97 -12.16
C LYS A 43 8.89 -26.81 -12.26
N LEU A 44 8.32 -27.50 -13.24
CA LEU A 44 6.90 -27.67 -13.53
C LEU A 44 6.34 -28.93 -12.80
N ALA A 45 5.14 -28.80 -12.21
CA ALA A 45 4.01 -29.76 -12.02
C ALA A 45 4.23 -31.14 -11.29
N PRO A 46 3.17 -31.89 -10.84
CA PRO A 46 1.70 -31.67 -10.73
C PRO A 46 1.03 -32.06 -9.36
N LEU A 47 -0.29 -31.78 -9.22
CA LEU A 47 -1.33 -32.13 -8.18
C LEU A 47 -1.61 -33.68 -8.14
N PRO A 48 -2.40 -34.36 -7.24
CA PRO A 48 -3.57 -33.88 -6.45
C PRO A 48 -4.01 -34.59 -5.11
N GLU A 49 -5.13 -34.09 -4.55
CA GLU A 49 -6.23 -34.79 -3.82
C GLU A 49 -6.09 -35.17 -2.31
N ILE A 50 -6.83 -34.48 -1.42
CA ILE A 50 -7.51 -35.08 -0.26
C ILE A 50 -8.90 -34.42 -0.08
N VAL A 51 -9.92 -35.28 -0.09
CA VAL A 51 -11.35 -35.05 0.11
C VAL A 51 -11.69 -34.98 1.61
N GLU A 52 -12.92 -34.56 1.93
CA GLU A 52 -13.66 -34.72 3.21
C GLU A 52 -13.81 -33.43 4.05
N VAL A 53 -14.79 -32.59 3.72
CA VAL A 53 -16.22 -32.66 4.14
C VAL A 53 -16.42 -32.23 5.60
N THR A 54 -16.96 -31.01 5.73
CA THR A 54 -18.02 -30.65 6.69
C THR A 54 -17.73 -30.85 8.18
N LYS A 55 -17.06 -29.86 8.78
CA LYS A 55 -17.42 -29.37 10.13
C LYS A 55 -17.87 -27.92 10.04
N LYS A 56 -19.08 -27.77 9.51
CA LYS A 56 -19.88 -26.55 9.51
C LYS A 56 -20.03 -26.02 10.94
N LYS A 57 -19.78 -24.71 11.12
CA LYS A 57 -20.35 -23.83 12.18
C LYS A 57 -19.60 -23.63 13.51
N ALA A 58 -18.29 -23.43 13.50
CA ALA A 58 -17.60 -22.87 14.67
C ALA A 58 -16.34 -22.06 14.31
N GLN A 59 -16.47 -21.06 13.44
CA GLN A 59 -15.66 -19.84 13.45
C GLN A 59 -16.27 -18.88 12.44
N ALA A 60 -17.19 -18.07 12.95
CA ALA A 60 -17.66 -16.89 12.25
C ALA A 60 -16.45 -15.99 11.95
N GLY A 61 -16.32 -15.56 10.70
CA GLY A 61 -15.52 -14.41 10.32
C GLY A 61 -14.03 -14.50 10.68
N LEU A 62 -13.30 -15.44 10.10
CA LEU A 62 -11.90 -15.20 9.74
C LEU A 62 -11.87 -14.21 8.56
N LEU A 63 -12.30 -12.97 8.83
CA LEU A 63 -12.08 -11.85 7.95
C LEU A 63 -10.98 -11.03 8.59
N SER A 64 -9.79 -11.18 8.00
CA SER A 64 -8.70 -10.22 8.03
C SER A 64 -8.56 -9.47 9.35
N GLN A 65 -7.75 -10.03 10.24
CA GLN A 65 -7.00 -9.23 11.19
C GLN A 65 -6.03 -8.35 10.37
N SER A 66 -6.57 -7.29 9.75
CA SER A 66 -5.82 -6.08 9.41
C SER A 66 -5.50 -5.39 10.74
N PRO A 67 -4.40 -4.63 10.86
CA PRO A 67 -4.06 -3.98 12.12
C PRO A 67 -5.23 -3.08 12.50
N ALA A 68 -5.87 -3.34 13.64
CA ALA A 68 -6.97 -2.50 14.14
C ALA A 68 -6.52 -1.03 14.27
N GLU A 69 -5.22 -0.79 14.44
CA GLU A 69 -4.58 0.52 14.47
C GLU A 69 -4.78 1.31 13.16
N ASP A 70 -4.71 0.67 11.99
CA ASP A 70 -4.88 1.36 10.71
C ASP A 70 -6.32 1.88 10.54
N ASP A 71 -7.31 1.12 11.02
CA ASP A 71 -8.71 1.51 10.94
C ASP A 71 -9.02 2.68 11.88
N GLU A 72 -8.37 2.77 13.05
CA GLU A 72 -8.51 3.91 13.97
C GLU A 72 -7.99 5.22 13.35
N GLU A 73 -6.82 5.19 12.72
CA GLU A 73 -6.26 6.34 12.01
C GLU A 73 -7.16 6.77 10.85
N LEU A 74 -7.67 5.81 10.06
CA LEU A 74 -8.60 6.09 8.97
C LEU A 74 -9.90 6.73 9.47
N ILE A 75 -10.45 6.23 10.58
CA ILE A 75 -11.65 6.80 11.21
C ILE A 75 -11.39 8.23 11.70
N ALA A 76 -10.22 8.51 12.30
CA ALA A 76 -9.85 9.84 12.75
C ALA A 76 -9.75 10.84 11.59
N VAL A 77 -9.11 10.45 10.48
CA VAL A 77 -9.01 11.30 9.28
C VAL A 77 -10.38 11.50 8.64
N LEU A 78 -11.19 10.45 8.55
CA LEU A 78 -12.52 10.52 7.95
C LEU A 78 -13.46 11.41 8.78
N THR A 79 -13.43 11.31 10.11
CA THR A 79 -14.21 12.19 10.99
C THR A 79 -13.78 13.65 10.87
N ALA A 80 -12.48 13.94 10.87
CA ALA A 80 -11.99 15.30 10.67
C ALA A 80 -12.42 15.87 9.30
N ALA A 81 -12.29 15.09 8.22
CA ALA A 81 -12.66 15.51 6.87
C ALA A 81 -14.16 15.78 6.72
N VAL A 82 -15.02 14.92 7.27
CA VAL A 82 -16.48 15.09 7.23
C VAL A 82 -16.92 16.28 8.08
N ALA A 83 -16.33 16.46 9.27
CA ALA A 83 -16.59 17.61 10.13
C ALA A 83 -16.28 18.93 9.40
N ALA A 84 -15.12 19.00 8.74
CA ALA A 84 -14.72 20.15 7.94
C ALA A 84 -15.63 20.36 6.71
N ALA A 85 -15.97 19.30 5.97
CA ALA A 85 -16.78 19.39 4.76
C ALA A 85 -18.25 19.76 5.04
N ARG A 86 -18.79 19.33 6.18
CA ARG A 86 -20.19 19.58 6.57
C ARG A 86 -20.36 20.78 7.50
N GLY A 87 -19.27 21.31 8.04
CA GLY A 87 -19.30 22.37 9.06
C GLY A 87 -19.91 21.90 10.38
N SER A 88 -19.83 20.59 10.67
CA SER A 88 -20.36 19.98 11.90
C SER A 88 -19.24 19.79 12.92
N GLU A 89 -19.57 19.87 14.21
CA GLU A 89 -18.59 19.68 15.28
C GLU A 89 -18.16 18.21 15.44
N LEU A 90 -16.95 18.00 15.97
CA LEU A 90 -16.43 16.66 16.28
C LEU A 90 -17.33 16.00 17.34
N GLY A 91 -17.85 14.81 17.04
CA GLY A 91 -18.76 14.07 17.92
C GLY A 91 -20.25 14.22 17.61
N SER A 92 -20.65 15.08 16.65
CA SER A 92 -22.05 15.17 16.21
C SER A 92 -22.46 14.03 15.27
N PHE A 93 -21.52 13.17 14.86
CA PHE A 93 -21.74 12.02 14.00
C PHE A 93 -20.71 10.92 14.32
N ALA A 94 -21.10 9.66 14.05
CA ALA A 94 -20.25 8.49 14.23
C ALA A 94 -20.23 7.64 12.94
N ILE A 95 -19.08 7.05 12.64
CA ILE A 95 -18.91 6.19 11.48
C ILE A 95 -19.34 4.78 11.87
N ALA A 96 -20.46 4.30 11.32
CA ALA A 96 -21.03 3.01 11.68
C ALA A 96 -20.27 1.83 11.06
N GLN A 97 -19.90 1.93 9.77
CA GLN A 97 -19.16 0.88 9.06
C GLN A 97 -18.25 1.49 7.99
N VAL A 98 -17.01 0.99 7.94
CA VAL A 98 -16.09 1.20 6.82
C VAL A 98 -15.93 -0.15 6.13
N LYS A 99 -16.46 -0.27 4.92
CA LYS A 99 -16.29 -1.46 4.08
C LYS A 99 -15.41 -1.09 2.91
N GLN A 100 -14.31 -1.81 2.74
CA GLN A 100 -13.65 -1.84 1.44
C GLN A 100 -14.64 -2.42 0.45
N ALA A 101 -14.80 -1.77 -0.70
CA ALA A 101 -15.63 -2.31 -1.77
C ALA A 101 -15.08 -3.69 -2.12
N ALA A 102 -15.78 -4.75 -1.73
CA ALA A 102 -15.44 -6.08 -2.20
C ALA A 102 -15.73 -6.10 -3.71
N ALA A 103 -14.97 -6.91 -4.45
CA ALA A 103 -15.22 -7.21 -5.86
C ALA A 103 -16.55 -7.96 -6.06
N GLU A 104 -17.67 -7.42 -5.58
CA GLU A 104 -18.99 -8.00 -5.81
C GLU A 104 -19.39 -7.73 -7.26
N GLY A 105 -19.23 -8.76 -8.09
CA GLY A 105 -19.50 -8.72 -9.53
C GLY A 105 -18.36 -9.20 -10.42
N GLY A 106 -17.41 -10.00 -9.91
CA GLY A 106 -16.33 -10.59 -10.73
C GLY A 106 -15.38 -9.55 -11.35
N GLY A 107 -15.51 -8.29 -10.92
CA GLY A 107 -14.77 -7.15 -11.42
C GLY A 107 -13.54 -6.86 -10.56
N PHE A 108 -12.47 -6.48 -11.24
CA PHE A 108 -11.20 -6.12 -10.63
C PHE A 108 -11.36 -4.98 -9.61
N ASN A 109 -11.00 -5.23 -8.34
CA ASN A 109 -11.13 -4.32 -7.19
C ASN A 109 -10.11 -3.18 -7.22
N THR A 110 -10.00 -2.47 -8.34
CA THR A 110 -9.11 -1.31 -8.43
C THR A 110 -9.87 -0.04 -8.63
N PRO A 111 -9.42 1.05 -7.98
CA PRO A 111 -9.97 2.37 -8.19
C PRO A 111 -9.92 2.73 -9.69
N VAL A 112 -10.89 3.51 -10.16
CA VAL A 112 -11.01 3.93 -11.56
C VAL A 112 -9.70 4.52 -12.10
N TRP A 113 -8.95 5.22 -11.27
CA TRP A 113 -7.66 5.82 -11.63
C TRP A 113 -6.52 4.80 -11.78
N GLY A 114 -6.61 3.66 -11.09
CA GLY A 114 -5.68 2.54 -11.26
C GLY A 114 -5.90 1.73 -12.54
N ARG A 115 -7.02 1.94 -13.26
CA ARG A 115 -7.28 1.26 -14.54
C ARG A 115 -6.46 1.83 -15.69
N VAL A 116 -6.21 3.14 -15.68
CA VAL A 116 -5.51 3.85 -16.77
C VAL A 116 -4.09 3.32 -16.94
N GLU A 117 -3.36 3.16 -15.82
CA GLU A 117 -1.99 2.63 -15.77
C GLU A 117 -1.84 1.18 -16.27
N ARG A 118 -2.93 0.41 -16.24
CA ARG A 118 -2.93 -1.00 -16.68
C ARG A 118 -3.23 -1.13 -18.16
N LEU A 119 -4.10 -0.26 -18.68
CA LEU A 119 -4.41 -0.21 -20.12
C LEU A 119 -3.25 0.38 -20.93
N SER A 120 -2.48 1.30 -20.34
CA SER A 120 -1.31 1.91 -20.98
C SER A 120 -0.07 1.01 -21.02
N ARG A 121 -0.12 -0.17 -20.38
CA ARG A 121 1.00 -1.12 -20.28
C ARG A 121 0.84 -2.33 -21.21
N LYS A 122 0.26 -2.11 -22.40
CA LYS A 122 0.15 -3.10 -23.49
C LYS A 122 1.35 -3.05 -24.40
#